data_AF-A0A1J1DYE3-F1
#
_entry.id   AF-A0A1J1DYE3-F1
#
_cell.length_a   1.000
_cell.length_b   1.000
_cell.length_c   1.000
_cell.angle_alpha   90.00
_cell.angle_beta   90.00
_cell.angle_gamma   90.00
#
_symmetry.space_group_name_H-M   'P 1'
#
loop_
_entity.id
_entity.type
_entity.pdbx_description
1 polymer ?
#
loop_
_entity_poly.entity_id
_entity_poly.type
_entity_poly.pdbx_seq_one_letter_code
_entity_poly.pdbx_strand_id
1 'polypeptide(L)'
;MTVFSCSKSGESDIPGIKLFVFRKDENGTGPDKKKPTAATDAYKALFKDGGSVDFAALGEQLEAKIEGDTIKVVVPFKDDLNIPAAKLTAEITFNEKPIENTYVGETKYTDKGNICDHDFTVKLVHADLKAGVSQDFKISIKKEGKVLSEKTYKLVFIHGTES
;
A
#
# COMPACT_ATOMS: atom_id res chain seq x y z
N MET A 1 -10.63 -41.54 -28.15
CA MET A 1 -10.80 -41.47 -26.69
C MET A 1 -10.04 -40.24 -26.23
N THR A 2 -10.77 -39.15 -26.02
CA THR A 2 -10.24 -37.83 -25.66
C THR A 2 -9.77 -37.88 -24.22
N VAL A 3 -8.46 -37.76 -23.99
CA VAL A 3 -7.94 -37.61 -22.63
C VAL A 3 -7.81 -36.12 -22.36
N PHE A 4 -8.57 -35.68 -21.37
CA PHE A 4 -8.77 -34.30 -20.99
C PHE A 4 -7.46 -33.58 -20.73
N SER A 5 -7.35 -32.41 -21.35
CA SER A 5 -6.40 -31.36 -21.03
C SER A 5 -6.38 -31.11 -19.52
N CYS A 6 -5.19 -31.12 -18.91
CA CYS A 6 -5.00 -30.55 -17.58
C CYS A 6 -5.34 -29.05 -17.67
N SER A 7 -6.56 -28.69 -17.28
CA SER A 7 -6.86 -27.32 -16.87
C SER A 7 -5.98 -27.04 -15.66
N LYS A 8 -4.90 -26.28 -15.86
CA LYS A 8 -4.26 -25.58 -14.74
C LYS A 8 -5.36 -24.81 -14.03
N SER A 9 -5.71 -25.25 -12.81
CA SER A 9 -6.40 -24.43 -11.83
C SER A 9 -5.71 -23.07 -11.78
N GLY A 10 -6.45 -22.01 -12.11
CA GLY A 10 -5.92 -20.71 -12.53
C GLY A 10 -4.79 -20.17 -11.64
N GLU A 11 -3.57 -20.19 -12.19
CA GLU A 11 -2.58 -19.18 -11.86
C GLU A 11 -3.16 -17.85 -12.36
N SER A 12 -3.49 -16.95 -11.44
CA SER A 12 -3.85 -15.59 -11.82
C SER A 12 -2.63 -14.95 -12.45
N ASP A 13 -2.75 -14.44 -13.67
CA ASP A 13 -1.69 -13.65 -14.34
C ASP A 13 -1.36 -12.33 -13.60
N ILE A 14 -2.03 -12.07 -12.47
CA ILE A 14 -1.76 -10.93 -11.61
C ILE A 14 -0.55 -11.24 -10.73
N PRO A 15 0.55 -10.49 -10.87
CA PRO A 15 1.74 -10.73 -10.06
C PRO A 15 1.45 -10.49 -8.57
N GLY A 16 2.08 -11.32 -7.73
CA GLY A 16 2.09 -11.12 -6.28
C GLY A 16 2.83 -9.84 -5.89
N ILE A 17 2.47 -9.28 -4.73
CA ILE A 17 3.20 -8.16 -4.12
C ILE A 17 4.38 -8.71 -3.33
N LYS A 18 5.58 -8.21 -3.64
CA LYS A 18 6.83 -8.52 -2.97
C LYS A 18 7.08 -7.59 -1.77
N LEU A 19 6.84 -6.30 -1.99
CA LEU A 19 7.15 -5.23 -1.04
C LEU A 19 6.04 -4.19 -1.10
N PHE A 20 5.67 -3.66 0.07
CA PHE A 20 4.69 -2.61 0.20
C PHE A 20 5.20 -1.59 1.21
N VAL A 21 5.52 -0.39 0.72
CA VAL A 21 6.19 0.64 1.53
C VAL A 21 5.40 1.92 1.50
N PHE A 22 5.01 2.44 2.67
CA PHE A 22 4.56 3.82 2.77
C PHE A 22 5.77 4.74 2.73
N ARG A 23 5.74 5.69 1.82
CA ARG A 23 6.80 6.66 1.69
C ARG A 23 6.50 7.85 2.56
N LYS A 24 7.56 8.40 3.16
CA LYS A 24 7.55 9.79 3.60
C LYS A 24 7.29 10.57 2.34
N ASP A 25 6.06 11.05 2.15
CA ASP A 25 5.77 11.89 0.99
C ASP A 25 6.88 12.93 0.92
N GLU A 26 7.45 13.07 -0.28
CA GLU A 26 8.49 14.02 -0.66
C GLU A 26 9.97 13.51 -0.57
N ASN A 27 10.31 12.55 -1.46
CA ASN A 27 11.53 12.54 -2.27
C ASN A 27 11.10 12.17 -3.70
N GLY A 28 10.69 13.15 -4.50
CA GLY A 28 10.30 12.89 -5.88
C GLY A 28 11.52 12.50 -6.71
N THR A 29 11.46 11.37 -7.40
CA THR A 29 12.38 11.05 -8.50
C THR A 29 11.99 11.89 -9.72
N GLY A 30 12.46 13.13 -9.79
CA GLY A 30 12.23 14.03 -10.92
C GLY A 30 13.12 15.28 -10.87
N PRO A 31 13.50 15.85 -12.01
CA PRO A 31 14.51 16.91 -12.09
C PRO A 31 14.10 18.25 -11.43
N ASP A 32 12.81 18.47 -11.17
CA ASP A 32 12.27 19.78 -10.74
C ASP A 32 11.68 19.81 -9.31
N LYS A 33 11.89 18.78 -8.47
CA LYS A 33 11.36 18.82 -7.08
C LYS A 33 12.38 19.42 -6.11
N LYS A 34 12.00 20.56 -5.48
CA LYS A 34 12.73 21.14 -4.34
C LYS A 34 12.85 20.09 -3.23
N LYS A 35 14.05 19.98 -2.64
CA LYS A 35 14.29 19.12 -1.48
C LYS A 35 13.41 19.62 -0.33
N PRO A 36 12.46 18.81 0.15
CA PRO A 36 11.48 19.25 1.12
C PRO A 36 12.04 19.27 2.52
N THR A 37 11.45 20.11 3.37
CA THR A 37 11.89 20.33 4.75
C THR A 37 10.92 19.76 5.80
N ALA A 38 9.79 19.15 5.39
CA ALA A 38 8.77 18.63 6.29
C ALA A 38 7.96 17.46 5.68
N ALA A 39 7.41 16.58 6.53
CA ALA A 39 6.57 15.44 6.15
C ALA A 39 5.08 15.80 6.30
N THR A 40 4.20 15.08 5.61
CA THR A 40 2.76 15.19 5.83
C THR A 40 2.39 14.72 7.24
N ASP A 41 1.34 15.31 7.81
CA ASP A 41 0.88 14.91 9.15
C ASP A 41 0.36 13.47 9.17
N ALA A 42 -0.19 13.00 8.05
CA ALA A 42 -0.56 11.61 7.83
C ALA A 42 0.64 10.66 7.94
N TYR A 43 1.77 10.98 7.31
CA TYR A 43 2.96 10.14 7.41
C TYR A 43 3.58 10.20 8.81
N LYS A 44 3.67 11.40 9.42
CA LYS A 44 4.14 11.55 10.81
C LYS A 44 3.34 10.68 11.78
N ALA A 45 2.03 10.57 11.59
CA ALA A 45 1.16 9.76 12.44
C ALA A 45 1.54 8.28 12.47
N LEU A 46 2.23 7.76 11.44
CA LEU A 46 2.70 6.38 11.41
C LEU A 46 3.90 6.12 12.35
N PHE A 47 4.51 7.16 12.94
CA PHE A 47 5.71 7.06 13.78
C PHE A 47 5.57 7.77 15.15
N LYS A 48 4.44 8.43 15.43
CA LYS A 48 4.26 9.26 16.62
C LYS A 48 3.86 8.40 17.83
N ASP A 49 4.79 8.11 18.74
CA ASP A 49 4.60 7.29 19.96
C ASP A 49 4.26 8.08 21.24
N GLY A 50 4.04 9.39 21.14
CA GLY A 50 3.76 10.22 22.32
C GLY A 50 4.38 11.61 22.25
N GLY A 51 5.51 11.78 21.58
CA GLY A 51 6.18 13.07 21.39
C GLY A 51 5.82 13.84 20.12
N SER A 52 6.41 15.04 19.94
CA SER A 52 6.58 15.66 18.63
C SER A 52 7.76 14.98 17.95
N VAL A 53 7.52 14.21 16.88
CA VAL A 53 8.60 13.58 16.13
C VAL A 53 9.23 14.63 15.22
N ASP A 54 10.53 14.88 15.38
CA ASP A 54 11.27 15.73 14.45
C ASP A 54 11.21 15.11 13.05
N PHE A 55 11.00 15.94 12.04
CA PHE A 55 11.05 15.52 10.64
C PHE A 55 12.35 14.77 10.32
N ALA A 56 13.49 15.18 10.89
CA ALA A 56 14.78 14.51 10.69
C ALA A 56 14.86 13.11 11.31
N ALA A 57 14.04 12.83 12.33
CA ALA A 57 14.01 11.54 13.02
C ALA A 57 13.07 10.51 12.37
N LEU A 58 12.17 10.94 11.47
CA LEU A 58 11.29 10.05 10.73
C LEU A 58 12.07 9.26 9.68
N GLY A 59 11.94 7.93 9.72
CA GLY A 59 12.43 7.04 8.67
C GLY A 59 11.90 7.46 7.30
N GLU A 60 12.72 7.32 6.26
CA GLU A 60 12.35 7.68 4.88
C GLU A 60 11.19 6.84 4.34
N GLN A 61 11.03 5.63 4.90
CA GLN A 61 10.09 4.61 4.46
C GLN A 61 9.54 3.83 5.67
N LEU A 62 8.29 3.41 5.57
CA LEU A 62 7.67 2.43 6.47
C LEU A 62 7.26 1.20 5.66
N GLU A 63 7.96 0.09 5.85
CA GLU A 63 7.62 -1.18 5.23
C GLU A 63 6.44 -1.84 5.97
N ALA A 64 5.42 -2.24 5.21
CA ALA A 64 4.30 -3.02 5.72
C ALA A 64 4.62 -4.51 5.69
N LYS A 65 4.11 -5.25 6.69
CA LYS A 65 4.26 -6.71 6.73
C LYS A 65 3.25 -7.38 5.80
N ILE A 66 3.72 -8.23 4.90
CA ILE A 66 2.86 -8.98 3.98
C ILE A 66 2.66 -10.41 4.51
N GLU A 67 1.41 -10.79 4.73
CA GLU A 67 0.97 -12.11 5.22
C GLU A 67 -0.09 -12.67 4.25
N GLY A 68 0.35 -13.38 3.22
CA GLY A 68 -0.52 -13.85 2.14
C GLY A 68 -1.12 -12.67 1.38
N ASP A 69 -2.45 -12.56 1.36
CA ASP A 69 -3.17 -11.44 0.75
C ASP A 69 -3.48 -10.30 1.74
N THR A 70 -2.91 -10.34 2.96
CA THR A 70 -3.03 -9.27 3.96
C THR A 70 -1.75 -8.44 4.02
N ILE A 71 -1.89 -7.11 3.98
CA ILE A 71 -0.81 -6.14 4.14
C ILE A 71 -1.06 -5.42 5.46
N LYS A 72 -0.22 -5.66 6.47
CA LYS A 72 -0.35 -5.08 7.81
C LYS A 72 0.59 -3.92 8.02
N VAL A 73 0.04 -2.82 8.49
CA VAL A 73 0.75 -1.60 8.90
C VAL A 73 0.54 -1.45 10.40
N VAL A 74 1.63 -1.39 11.14
CA VAL A 74 1.59 -1.15 12.58
C VAL A 74 1.72 0.35 12.81
N VAL A 75 0.75 0.93 13.51
CA VAL A 75 0.71 2.36 13.85
C VAL A 75 0.94 2.50 15.37
N PRO A 76 1.80 3.43 15.82
CA PRO A 76 2.16 3.59 17.23
C PRO A 76 0.99 4.00 18.15
N PHE A 77 1.16 3.79 19.46
CA PHE A 77 0.17 4.10 20.50
C PHE A 77 0.09 5.58 20.78
N LYS A 78 -0.92 6.24 20.21
CA LYS A 78 -1.18 7.63 20.50
C LYS A 78 -2.68 7.93 20.62
N ASP A 79 -3.11 8.21 21.85
CA ASP A 79 -4.52 8.36 22.21
C ASP A 79 -5.21 9.56 21.54
N ASP A 80 -4.48 10.63 21.21
CA ASP A 80 -4.98 11.84 20.53
C ASP A 80 -4.92 11.73 18.99
N LEU A 81 -4.53 10.58 18.43
CA LEU A 81 -4.50 10.40 16.97
C LEU A 81 -5.92 10.42 16.39
N ASN A 82 -6.24 11.48 15.64
CA ASN A 82 -7.56 11.70 15.06
C ASN A 82 -7.48 12.29 13.64
N ILE A 83 -7.10 11.46 12.67
CA ILE A 83 -7.07 11.81 11.24
C ILE A 83 -8.10 10.94 10.50
N PRO A 84 -9.33 11.44 10.26
CA PRO A 84 -10.41 10.62 9.71
C PRO A 84 -10.23 10.26 8.24
N ALA A 85 -9.43 11.04 7.49
CA ALA A 85 -9.10 10.81 6.10
C ALA A 85 -7.66 11.29 5.82
N ALA A 86 -6.71 10.36 5.91
CA ALA A 86 -5.30 10.58 5.62
C ALA A 86 -4.97 10.07 4.22
N LYS A 87 -4.31 10.89 3.40
CA LYS A 87 -3.72 10.41 2.14
C LYS A 87 -2.30 9.91 2.42
N LEU A 88 -2.01 8.69 1.97
CA LEU A 88 -0.69 8.08 2.07
C LEU A 88 -0.31 7.47 0.72
N THR A 89 0.89 7.76 0.24
CA THR A 89 1.44 7.14 -0.96
C THR A 89 2.19 5.87 -0.58
N ALA A 90 1.80 4.74 -1.17
CA ALA A 90 2.55 3.50 -1.06
C ALA A 90 3.30 3.19 -2.36
N GLU A 91 4.57 2.84 -2.24
CA GLU A 91 5.31 2.14 -3.29
C GLU A 91 5.07 0.64 -3.17
N ILE A 92 4.60 0.04 -4.26
CA ILE A 92 4.28 -1.36 -4.37
C ILE A 92 5.28 -1.98 -5.34
N THR A 93 6.06 -2.95 -4.86
CA THR A 93 6.93 -3.75 -5.72
C THR A 93 6.30 -5.12 -5.93
N PHE A 94 6.16 -5.51 -7.19
CA PHE A 94 5.65 -6.81 -7.60
C PHE A 94 6.76 -7.84 -7.73
N ASN A 95 6.42 -9.12 -7.54
CA ASN A 95 7.34 -10.25 -7.75
C ASN A 95 7.84 -10.30 -9.19
N GLU A 96 6.97 -9.93 -10.13
CA GLU A 96 7.23 -9.88 -11.56
C GLU A 96 6.62 -8.61 -12.13
N LYS A 97 7.12 -8.17 -13.29
CA LYS A 97 6.57 -7.02 -14.00
C LYS A 97 5.09 -7.27 -14.33
N PRO A 98 4.17 -6.37 -13.94
CA PRO A 98 2.78 -6.49 -14.33
C PRO A 98 2.61 -6.50 -15.85
N ILE A 99 1.70 -7.35 -16.32
CA ILE A 99 1.42 -7.48 -17.75
C ILE A 99 0.60 -6.29 -18.28
N GLU A 100 0.48 -6.21 -19.60
CA GLU A 100 -0.32 -5.18 -20.25
C GLU A 100 -1.77 -5.17 -19.72
N ASN A 101 -2.33 -3.98 -19.56
CA ASN A 101 -3.68 -3.76 -19.05
C ASN A 101 -3.91 -4.25 -17.61
N THR A 102 -2.84 -4.35 -16.82
CA THR A 102 -2.95 -4.40 -15.36
C THR A 102 -3.37 -3.03 -14.82
N TYR A 103 -4.22 -3.04 -13.80
CA TYR A 103 -4.71 -1.88 -13.07
C TYR A 103 -4.44 -2.09 -11.58
N VAL A 104 -3.90 -1.05 -10.94
CA VAL A 104 -3.66 -0.98 -9.50
C VAL A 104 -4.73 -0.05 -8.93
N GLY A 105 -5.73 -0.61 -8.28
CA GLY A 105 -7.00 0.06 -8.04
C GLY A 105 -7.68 0.45 -9.35
N GLU A 106 -7.92 1.76 -9.54
CA GLU A 106 -8.48 2.32 -10.77
C GLU A 106 -7.41 2.79 -11.77
N THR A 107 -6.15 2.87 -11.33
CA THR A 107 -5.06 3.41 -12.14
C THR A 107 -4.45 2.34 -13.03
N LYS A 108 -4.38 2.59 -14.35
CA LYS A 108 -3.69 1.69 -15.28
C LYS A 108 -2.20 1.67 -14.95
N TYR A 109 -1.64 0.48 -14.79
CA TYR A 109 -0.20 0.30 -14.64
C TYR A 109 0.52 0.85 -15.88
N THR A 110 1.56 1.65 -15.65
CA THR A 110 2.45 2.17 -16.70
C THR A 110 3.79 1.47 -16.57
N ASP A 111 4.45 1.17 -17.68
CA ASP A 111 5.67 0.36 -17.72
C ASP A 111 6.83 1.02 -16.96
N LYS A 112 6.87 0.80 -15.64
CA LYS A 112 7.89 1.27 -14.70
C LYS A 112 8.66 0.08 -14.11
N GLY A 113 8.83 -0.99 -14.89
CA GLY A 113 9.46 -2.23 -14.41
C GLY A 113 8.51 -3.08 -13.57
N ASN A 114 8.80 -3.27 -12.29
CA ASN A 114 7.96 -4.04 -11.36
C ASN A 114 7.48 -3.18 -10.17
N ILE A 115 7.53 -1.85 -10.30
CA ILE A 115 7.21 -0.92 -9.23
C ILE A 115 6.03 -0.03 -9.64
N CYS A 116 5.14 0.28 -8.70
CA CYS A 116 4.03 1.22 -8.88
C CYS A 116 3.80 2.02 -7.59
N ASP A 117 3.61 3.33 -7.71
CA ASP A 117 3.06 4.13 -6.61
C ASP A 117 1.53 4.08 -6.64
N HIS A 118 0.89 4.04 -5.48
CA HIS A 118 -0.56 4.12 -5.33
C HIS A 118 -0.95 4.91 -4.09
N ASP A 119 -1.88 5.85 -4.26
CA ASP A 119 -2.39 6.67 -3.17
C ASP A 119 -3.53 5.95 -2.45
N PHE A 120 -3.44 5.87 -1.13
CA PHE A 120 -4.49 5.35 -0.28
C PHE A 120 -5.10 6.48 0.55
N THR A 121 -6.43 6.51 0.64
CA THR A 121 -7.13 7.31 1.64
C THR A 121 -7.52 6.39 2.79
N VAL A 122 -6.91 6.61 3.96
CA VAL A 122 -7.02 5.73 5.13
C VAL A 122 -7.54 6.50 6.35
N LYS A 123 -8.10 5.79 7.32
CA LYS A 123 -8.54 6.36 8.60
C LYS A 123 -7.51 6.05 9.69
N LEU A 124 -6.84 7.08 10.21
CA LEU A 124 -5.88 6.97 11.32
C LEU A 124 -6.50 7.61 12.55
N VAL A 125 -7.42 6.88 13.19
CA VAL A 125 -8.11 7.32 14.41
C VAL A 125 -7.85 6.27 15.49
N HIS A 126 -7.30 6.69 16.62
CA HIS A 126 -6.85 5.80 17.69
C HIS A 126 -7.91 4.78 18.12
N ALA A 127 -9.13 5.23 18.38
CA ALA A 127 -10.24 4.38 18.82
C ALA A 127 -10.56 3.26 17.81
N ASP A 128 -10.44 3.55 16.51
CA ASP A 128 -10.73 2.57 15.46
C ASP A 128 -9.53 1.63 15.22
N LEU A 129 -8.31 2.15 15.34
CA LEU A 129 -7.09 1.36 15.17
C LEU A 129 -6.96 0.24 16.22
N LYS A 130 -7.55 0.41 17.41
CA LYS A 130 -7.66 -0.65 18.43
C LYS A 130 -8.41 -1.88 17.92
N ALA A 131 -9.47 -1.68 17.13
CA ALA A 131 -10.21 -2.76 16.49
C ALA A 131 -9.56 -3.23 15.17
N GLY A 132 -8.64 -2.44 14.65
CA GLY A 132 -8.07 -2.59 13.32
C GLY A 132 -8.93 -1.88 12.27
N VAL A 133 -8.31 -0.99 11.51
CA VAL A 133 -8.94 -0.38 10.33
C VAL A 133 -8.48 -1.16 9.11
N SER A 134 -9.41 -1.61 8.27
CA SER A 134 -9.03 -2.32 7.04
C SER A 134 -9.78 -1.79 5.83
N GLN A 135 -9.13 -1.90 4.69
CA GLN A 135 -9.73 -1.63 3.39
C GLN A 135 -9.22 -2.64 2.37
N ASP A 136 -10.07 -2.91 1.38
CA ASP A 136 -9.70 -3.77 0.28
C ASP A 136 -8.93 -2.96 -0.78
N PHE A 137 -7.87 -3.58 -1.29
CA PHE A 137 -7.00 -3.06 -2.33
C PHE A 137 -6.96 -4.06 -3.47
N LYS A 138 -7.27 -3.64 -4.68
CA LYS A 138 -7.47 -4.54 -5.80
C LYS A 138 -6.44 -4.32 -6.89
N ILE A 139 -5.97 -5.42 -7.45
CA ILE A 139 -5.23 -5.44 -8.71
C ILE A 139 -6.07 -6.21 -9.71
N SER A 140 -6.20 -5.70 -10.93
CA SER A 140 -7.04 -6.33 -11.94
C SER A 140 -6.40 -6.27 -13.32
N ILE A 141 -6.73 -7.24 -14.17
CA ILE A 141 -6.45 -7.19 -15.59
C ILE A 141 -7.76 -6.88 -16.30
N LYS A 142 -7.78 -5.82 -17.11
CA LYS A 142 -8.99 -5.42 -17.84
C LYS A 142 -8.76 -5.46 -19.34
N LYS A 143 -9.80 -5.81 -20.10
CA LYS A 143 -9.81 -5.67 -21.56
C LYS A 143 -11.14 -5.04 -21.97
N GLU A 144 -11.09 -3.99 -22.79
CA GLU A 144 -12.29 -3.28 -23.26
C GLU A 144 -13.22 -2.86 -22.10
N GLY A 145 -12.64 -2.45 -20.97
CA GLY A 145 -13.37 -2.04 -19.77
C GLY A 145 -13.91 -3.18 -18.89
N LYS A 146 -13.81 -4.45 -19.32
CA LYS A 146 -14.23 -5.61 -18.53
C LYS A 146 -13.07 -6.18 -17.71
N VAL A 147 -13.33 -6.49 -16.44
CA VAL A 147 -12.39 -7.21 -15.57
C VAL A 147 -12.32 -8.67 -16.01
N LEU A 148 -11.13 -9.13 -16.39
CA LEU A 148 -10.87 -10.51 -16.79
C LEU A 148 -10.32 -11.34 -15.62
N SER A 149 -9.49 -10.72 -14.80
CA SER A 149 -8.94 -11.30 -13.58
C SER A 149 -8.82 -10.20 -12.52
N GLU A 150 -9.01 -10.57 -11.25
CA GLU A 150 -8.87 -9.67 -10.11
C GLU A 150 -8.24 -10.41 -8.94
N LYS A 151 -7.36 -9.72 -8.23
CA LYS A 151 -6.82 -10.15 -6.95
C LYS A 151 -7.07 -9.05 -5.92
N THR A 152 -7.67 -9.42 -4.81
CA THR A 152 -7.96 -8.50 -3.70
C THR A 152 -6.98 -8.77 -2.56
N TYR A 153 -6.34 -7.71 -2.10
CA TYR A 153 -5.53 -7.67 -0.90
C TYR A 153 -6.29 -6.90 0.19
N LYS A 154 -6.05 -7.23 1.45
CA LYS A 154 -6.57 -6.48 2.58
C LYS A 154 -5.45 -5.65 3.20
N LEU A 155 -5.54 -4.33 3.09
CA LEU A 155 -4.66 -3.40 3.79
C LEU A 155 -5.24 -3.14 5.18
N VAL A 156 -4.50 -3.50 6.22
CA VAL A 156 -4.92 -3.38 7.61
C VAL A 156 -3.96 -2.47 8.37
N PHE A 157 -4.49 -1.42 8.97
CA PHE A 157 -3.81 -0.62 9.97
C PHE A 157 -4.21 -1.13 11.34
N ILE A 158 -3.23 -1.59 12.10
CA ILE A 158 -3.42 -2.06 13.46
C ILE A 158 -2.65 -1.21 14.43
N HIS A 159 -3.19 -1.18 15.63
CA HIS A 159 -2.52 -0.64 16.78
C HIS A 159 -1.24 -1.44 17.11
N GLY A 160 -0.09 -0.78 17.23
CA GLY A 160 1.12 -1.34 17.82
C GLY A 160 0.97 -1.40 19.32
N THR A 161 1.04 -2.58 19.93
CA THR A 161 1.07 -2.69 21.39
C THR A 161 2.43 -2.23 21.89
N GLU A 162 2.47 -1.38 22.91
CA GLU A 162 3.70 -1.19 23.69
C GLU A 162 4.18 -2.57 24.14
N SER A 163 5.42 -2.89 23.77
CA SER A 163 6.08 -4.15 24.15
C SER A 163 6.59 -4.05 25.57
#